data_AF-A0A7X9EJ12-F1
#
_entry.id   AF-A0A7X9EJ12-F1
#
_cell.length_a   1.000
_cell.length_b   1.000
_cell.length_c   1.000
_cell.angle_alpha   90.00
_cell.angle_beta   90.00
_cell.angle_gamma   90.00
#
_symmetry.space_group_name_H-M   'P 1'
#
loop_
_entity.id
_entity.type
_entity.pdbx_description
1 polymer ?
#
loop_
_entity_poly.entity_id
_entity_poly.type
_entity_poly.pdbx_seq_one_letter_code
_entity_poly.pdbx_strand_id
1 'polypeptide(L)'
;MKDEIIKRIKEMGIGDMEAEELFNAISEEVLEVLFKDLSEKMSDEELTVIENRIRESKSTEHFETILNEVAVTVYGEEAKTEVQNIYNDILDSVKKDIEDAKALIERANNGDANAQQLLEKAKNTDTYKNITAQM
;
A
#
# COMPACT_ATOMS: atom_id res chain seq x y z
N MET A 1 8.82 -3.62 12.69
CA MET A 1 8.65 -3.18 11.30
C MET A 1 7.42 -2.30 11.19
N LYS A 2 6.24 -2.79 11.64
CA LYS A 2 5.02 -1.99 11.80
C LYS A 2 5.23 -0.56 12.31
N ASP A 3 5.80 -0.41 13.52
CA ASP A 3 5.98 0.91 14.14
C ASP A 3 6.83 1.88 13.30
N GLU A 4 7.80 1.35 12.57
CA GLU A 4 8.68 2.14 11.69
C GLU A 4 7.92 2.62 10.44
N ILE A 5 7.15 1.74 9.81
CA ILE A 5 6.32 2.06 8.64
C ILE A 5 5.21 3.04 9.03
N ILE A 6 4.52 2.80 10.15
CA ILE A 6 3.48 3.71 10.67
C ILE A 6 4.07 5.09 10.97
N LYS A 7 5.26 5.16 11.57
CA LYS A 7 5.92 6.45 11.81
C LYS A 7 6.15 7.21 10.50
N ARG A 8 6.63 6.53 9.45
CA ARG A 8 6.83 7.15 8.13
C ARG A 8 5.52 7.60 7.47
N ILE A 9 4.45 6.83 7.61
CA ILE A 9 3.12 7.23 7.13
C ILE A 9 2.67 8.53 7.83
N LYS A 10 2.85 8.62 9.15
CA LYS A 10 2.52 9.83 9.92
C LYS A 10 3.36 11.04 9.52
N GLU A 11 4.62 10.84 9.14
CA GLU A 11 5.49 11.90 8.59
C GLU A 11 4.95 12.50 7.28
N MET A 12 4.02 11.83 6.59
CA MET A 12 3.32 12.36 5.41
C MET A 12 2.14 13.28 5.77
N GLY A 13 1.84 13.45 7.06
CA GLY A 13 0.72 14.24 7.57
C GLY A 13 -0.59 13.46 7.71
N ILE A 14 -0.53 12.13 7.73
CA ILE A 14 -1.68 11.23 7.91
C ILE A 14 -1.95 11.02 9.41
N GLY A 15 -3.23 11.04 9.81
CA GLY A 15 -3.65 10.89 11.21
C GLY A 15 -3.39 9.48 11.77
N ASP A 16 -3.51 9.33 13.09
CA ASP A 16 -3.16 8.07 13.76
C ASP A 16 -4.01 6.88 13.32
N MET A 17 -5.31 7.11 13.12
CA MET A 17 -6.26 6.06 12.71
C MET A 17 -6.04 5.68 11.24
N GLU A 18 -5.93 6.68 10.37
CA GLU A 18 -5.69 6.50 8.95
C GLU A 18 -4.31 5.90 8.67
N ALA A 19 -3.33 6.12 9.55
CA ALA A 19 -2.00 5.54 9.42
C ALA A 19 -2.00 4.03 9.65
N GLU A 20 -2.82 3.51 10.57
CA GLU A 20 -3.01 2.07 10.78
C GLU A 20 -3.74 1.44 9.59
N GLU A 21 -4.77 2.12 9.06
CA GLU A 21 -5.50 1.65 7.88
C GLU A 21 -4.60 1.60 6.64
N LEU A 22 -3.83 2.65 6.39
CA LEU A 22 -2.88 2.69 5.28
C LEU A 22 -1.76 1.66 5.48
N PHE A 23 -1.29 1.43 6.71
CA PHE A 23 -0.33 0.37 6.98
C PHE A 23 -0.88 -1.00 6.57
N ASN A 24 -2.12 -1.33 6.94
CA ASN A 24 -2.73 -2.61 6.56
C ASN A 24 -2.86 -2.74 5.04
N ALA A 25 -3.31 -1.68 4.35
CA ALA A 25 -3.43 -1.68 2.89
C ALA A 25 -2.06 -1.86 2.19
N ILE A 26 -1.02 -1.16 2.67
CA ILE A 26 0.34 -1.34 2.13
C ILE A 26 0.86 -2.76 2.41
N SER A 27 0.53 -3.33 3.57
CA SER A 27 0.94 -4.71 3.91
C SER A 27 0.32 -5.74 2.97
N GLU A 28 -0.93 -5.53 2.53
CA GLU A 28 -1.57 -6.34 1.49
C GLU A 28 -0.85 -6.21 0.14
N GLU A 29 -0.49 -4.99 -0.27
CA GLU A 29 0.27 -4.76 -1.51
C GLU A 29 1.67 -5.40 -1.46
N VAL A 30 2.37 -5.29 -0.33
CA VAL A 30 3.67 -5.98 -0.12
C VAL A 30 3.50 -7.48 -0.29
N LEU A 31 2.42 -8.05 0.25
CA LEU A 31 2.13 -9.46 0.09
C LEU A 31 1.87 -9.82 -1.38
N GLU A 32 1.16 -9.01 -2.15
CA GLU A 32 0.95 -9.24 -3.58
C GLU A 32 2.27 -9.28 -4.36
N VAL A 33 3.19 -8.35 -4.08
CA VAL A 33 4.54 -8.35 -4.67
C VAL A 33 5.28 -9.64 -4.33
N LEU A 34 5.27 -10.04 -3.06
CA LEU A 34 5.89 -11.28 -2.60
C LEU A 34 5.25 -12.52 -3.24
N PHE A 35 3.93 -12.53 -3.41
CA PHE A 35 3.19 -13.64 -4.00
C PHE A 35 3.51 -13.81 -5.48
N LYS A 36 3.66 -12.70 -6.20
CA LYS A 36 4.09 -12.73 -7.59
C LYS A 36 5.45 -13.41 -7.72
N ASP A 37 6.42 -13.02 -6.89
CA ASP A 37 7.75 -13.62 -6.92
C ASP A 37 7.77 -15.07 -6.41
N LEU A 38 6.87 -15.41 -5.47
CA LEU A 38 6.67 -16.78 -4.99
C LEU A 38 6.08 -17.69 -6.05
N SER A 39 5.18 -17.17 -6.89
CA SER A 39 4.53 -17.93 -7.96
C SER A 39 5.50 -18.43 -9.03
N GLU A 40 6.67 -17.79 -9.15
CA GLU A 40 7.75 -18.23 -10.03
C GLU A 40 8.53 -19.44 -9.46
N LYS A 41 8.31 -19.78 -8.18
CA LYS A 41 9.11 -20.76 -7.43
C LYS A 41 8.30 -21.95 -6.91
N MET A 42 6.98 -21.83 -6.84
CA MET A 42 6.08 -22.83 -6.27
C MET A 42 5.03 -23.29 -7.26
N SER A 43 4.49 -24.48 -7.04
CA SER A 43 3.33 -24.98 -7.79
C SER A 43 2.02 -24.32 -7.35
N ASP A 44 1.01 -24.33 -8.22
CA ASP A 44 -0.34 -23.81 -7.92
C ASP A 44 -0.95 -24.44 -6.65
N GLU A 45 -0.66 -25.73 -6.40
CA GLU A 45 -1.12 -26.45 -5.21
C GLU A 45 -0.50 -25.87 -3.93
N GLU A 46 0.80 -25.56 -3.96
CA GLU A 46 1.52 -24.95 -2.85
C GLU A 46 1.11 -23.49 -2.63
N LEU A 47 0.88 -22.73 -3.71
CA LEU A 47 0.37 -21.36 -3.64
C LEU A 47 -1.02 -21.32 -2.99
N THR A 48 -1.90 -22.24 -3.35
CA THR A 48 -3.24 -22.37 -2.76
C THR A 48 -3.18 -22.58 -1.24
N VAL A 49 -2.18 -23.32 -0.74
CA VAL A 49 -1.99 -23.50 0.71
C VAL A 49 -1.65 -22.16 1.37
N ILE A 50 -0.78 -21.36 0.77
CA ILE A 50 -0.38 -20.07 1.34
C ILE A 50 -1.53 -19.06 1.27
N GLU A 51 -2.28 -19.02 0.16
CA GLU A 51 -3.50 -18.19 0.04
C GLU A 51 -4.52 -18.49 1.14
N ASN A 52 -4.74 -19.77 1.45
CA ASN A 52 -5.63 -20.18 2.53
C ASN A 52 -5.11 -19.71 3.89
N ARG A 53 -3.80 -19.80 4.14
CA ARG A 53 -3.18 -19.30 5.38
C ARG A 53 -3.37 -17.80 5.55
N ILE A 54 -3.25 -17.03 4.47
CA ILE A 54 -3.50 -15.58 4.48
C ILE A 54 -4.96 -15.27 4.82
N ARG A 55 -5.90 -15.97 4.17
CA ARG A 55 -7.34 -15.81 4.40
C ARG A 55 -7.73 -16.15 5.85
N GLU A 56 -7.01 -17.08 6.45
CA GLU A 56 -7.19 -17.49 7.85
C GLU A 56 -6.39 -16.63 8.85
N SER A 57 -5.72 -15.57 8.39
CA SER A 57 -5.03 -14.65 9.29
C SER A 57 -6.02 -14.01 10.27
N LYS A 58 -5.63 -13.92 11.55
CA LYS A 58 -6.53 -13.56 12.67
C LYS A 58 -6.21 -12.21 13.29
N SER A 59 -5.05 -11.65 12.93
CA SER A 59 -4.57 -10.35 13.36
C SER A 59 -3.49 -9.87 12.41
N THR A 60 -3.17 -8.58 12.48
CA THR A 60 -2.05 -7.97 11.77
C THR A 60 -0.72 -8.67 12.08
N GLU A 61 -0.46 -9.07 13.33
CA GLU A 61 0.78 -9.81 13.64
C GLU A 61 0.82 -11.19 12.99
N HIS A 62 -0.32 -11.88 12.89
CA HIS A 62 -0.39 -13.17 12.19
C HIS A 62 -0.12 -12.99 10.69
N PHE A 63 -0.69 -11.93 10.09
CA PHE A 63 -0.43 -11.58 8.70
C PHE A 63 1.05 -11.25 8.44
N GLU A 64 1.67 -10.43 9.29
CA GLU A 64 3.11 -10.12 9.21
C GLU A 64 3.98 -11.37 9.34
N THR A 65 3.57 -12.33 10.15
CA THR A 65 4.29 -13.61 10.28
C THR A 65 4.27 -14.37 8.95
N ILE A 66 3.09 -14.47 8.31
CA ILE A 66 2.94 -15.13 7.00
C ILE A 66 3.77 -14.39 5.94
N LEU A 67 3.73 -13.06 5.92
CA LEU A 67 4.51 -12.22 5.01
C LEU A 67 6.02 -12.50 5.14
N ASN A 68 6.53 -12.56 6.38
CA ASN A 68 7.95 -12.88 6.62
C ASN A 68 8.31 -14.30 6.17
N GLU A 69 7.44 -15.29 6.37
CA GLU A 69 7.69 -16.65 5.89
C GLU A 69 7.74 -16.74 4.37
N VAL A 70 6.81 -16.06 3.68
CA VAL A 70 6.83 -15.96 2.22
C VAL A 70 8.12 -15.29 1.76
N ALA A 71 8.49 -14.15 2.36
CA ALA A 71 9.70 -13.44 2.00
C ALA A 71 10.97 -14.28 2.21
N VAL A 72 11.08 -15.06 3.30
CA VAL A 72 12.20 -15.99 3.51
C VAL A 72 12.24 -17.07 2.44
N THR A 73 11.08 -17.56 2.01
CA THR A 73 10.98 -18.56 0.92
C THR A 73 11.44 -17.98 -0.41
N VAL A 74 11.12 -16.71 -0.70
CA VAL A 74 11.49 -16.05 -1.95
C VAL A 74 12.95 -15.58 -1.94
N TYR A 75 13.39 -14.88 -0.89
CA TYR A 75 14.65 -14.12 -0.87
C TYR A 75 15.72 -14.68 0.08
N GLY A 76 15.39 -15.67 0.92
CA GLY A 76 16.34 -16.27 1.85
C GLY A 76 16.87 -15.27 2.89
N GLU A 77 18.20 -15.14 2.97
CA GLU A 77 18.86 -14.28 3.96
C GLU A 77 18.54 -12.78 3.77
N GLU A 78 18.20 -12.36 2.54
CA GLU A 78 17.87 -10.97 2.22
C GLU A 78 16.39 -10.62 2.48
N ALA A 79 15.57 -11.58 2.92
CA ALA A 79 14.13 -11.39 3.07
C ALA A 79 13.73 -10.15 3.86
N LYS A 80 14.43 -9.86 4.97
CA LYS A 80 14.15 -8.68 5.78
C LYS A 80 14.46 -7.39 5.03
N THR A 81 15.58 -7.35 4.30
CA THR A 81 16.00 -6.20 3.49
C THR A 81 14.99 -5.97 2.38
N GLU A 82 14.62 -7.03 1.65
CA GLU A 82 13.72 -6.92 0.51
C GLU A 82 12.31 -6.51 0.92
N VAL A 83 11.76 -7.09 2.00
CA VAL A 83 10.46 -6.64 2.53
C VAL A 83 10.51 -5.16 2.88
N GLN A 84 11.58 -4.71 3.54
CA GLN A 84 11.75 -3.30 3.87
C GLN A 84 11.85 -2.42 2.61
N ASN A 85 12.56 -2.88 1.57
CA ASN A 85 12.64 -2.15 0.29
C ASN A 85 11.27 -2.04 -0.38
N ILE A 86 10.49 -3.13 -0.43
CA ILE A 86 9.14 -3.11 -1.02
C ILE A 86 8.24 -2.12 -0.27
N TYR A 87 8.25 -2.15 1.08
CA TYR A 87 7.54 -1.14 1.88
C TYR A 87 7.99 0.28 1.54
N ASN A 88 9.30 0.51 1.40
CA ASN A 88 9.85 1.82 1.11
C ASN A 88 9.42 2.33 -0.26
N ASP A 89 9.47 1.48 -1.28
CA ASP A 89 9.10 1.82 -2.65
C ASP A 89 7.62 2.19 -2.75
N ILE A 90 6.75 1.41 -2.09
CA ILE A 90 5.31 1.70 -2.03
C ILE A 90 5.08 3.02 -1.27
N LEU A 91 5.72 3.22 -0.11
CA LEU A 91 5.60 4.46 0.65
C LEU A 91 6.08 5.69 -0.14
N ASP A 92 7.17 5.56 -0.88
CA ASP A 92 7.71 6.65 -1.68
C ASP A 92 6.78 6.96 -2.87
N SER A 93 6.14 5.95 -3.46
CA SER A 93 5.08 6.14 -4.46
C SER A 93 3.87 6.88 -3.88
N VAL A 94 3.36 6.42 -2.73
CA VAL A 94 2.22 7.06 -2.04
C VAL A 94 2.54 8.51 -1.69
N LYS A 95 3.74 8.76 -1.15
CA LYS A 95 4.20 10.10 -0.81
C LYS A 95 4.23 11.00 -2.04
N LYS A 96 4.77 10.49 -3.16
CA LYS A 96 4.79 11.22 -4.42
C LYS A 96 3.39 11.53 -4.91
N ASP A 97 2.47 10.57 -4.87
CA ASP A 97 1.08 10.78 -5.29
C ASP A 97 0.39 11.86 -4.43
N ILE A 98 0.66 11.88 -3.13
CA ILE A 98 0.17 12.94 -2.22
C ILE A 98 0.76 14.31 -2.59
N GLU A 99 2.06 14.38 -2.85
CA GLU A 99 2.73 15.62 -3.24
C GLU A 99 2.22 16.15 -4.60
N ASP A 100 2.07 15.27 -5.59
CA ASP A 100 1.54 15.58 -6.91
C ASP A 100 0.07 16.04 -6.81
N ALA A 101 -0.74 15.41 -5.97
CA ALA A 101 -2.12 15.83 -5.70
C ALA A 101 -2.17 17.21 -5.03
N LYS A 102 -1.33 17.48 -4.03
CA LYS A 102 -1.23 18.80 -3.37
C LYS A 102 -0.83 19.89 -4.38
N ALA A 103 0.18 19.61 -5.22
CA ALA A 103 0.62 20.54 -6.26
C ALA A 103 -0.47 20.82 -7.31
N LEU A 104 -1.25 19.81 -7.70
CA LEU A 104 -2.39 19.97 -8.60
C LEU A 104 -3.46 20.90 -8.00
N ILE A 105 -3.80 20.71 -6.72
CA ILE A 105 -4.76 21.54 -6.00
C ILE A 105 -4.26 22.99 -5.90
N GLU A 106 -3.00 23.20 -5.52
CA GLU A 106 -2.40 24.53 -5.43
C GLU A 106 -2.43 25.26 -6.78
N ARG A 107 -2.05 24.59 -7.87
CA ARG A 107 -2.13 25.13 -9.23
C ARG A 107 -3.55 25.53 -9.60
N ALA A 108 -4.53 24.68 -9.32
CA ALA A 108 -5.93 24.98 -9.60
C ALA A 108 -6.45 26.19 -8.81
N ASN A 109 -6.05 26.31 -7.53
CA ASN A 109 -6.38 27.44 -6.67
C ASN A 109 -5.72 28.75 -7.15
N ASN A 110 -4.54 28.66 -7.77
CA ASN A 110 -3.83 29.78 -8.38
C ASN A 110 -4.31 30.14 -9.80
N GLY A 111 -5.39 29.51 -10.29
CA GLY A 111 -6.02 29.85 -11.57
C GLY A 111 -5.50 29.09 -12.79
N ASP A 112 -4.75 28.01 -12.62
CA ASP A 112 -4.36 27.13 -13.73
C ASP A 112 -5.61 26.40 -14.29
N ALA A 113 -6.04 26.82 -15.48
CA ALA A 113 -7.24 26.29 -16.14
C ALA A 113 -7.15 24.78 -16.44
N ASN A 114 -5.96 24.25 -16.72
CA ASN A 114 -5.79 22.82 -16.97
C ASN A 114 -5.91 22.02 -15.66
N ALA A 115 -5.32 22.52 -14.58
CA ALA A 115 -5.44 21.91 -13.26
C ALA A 115 -6.90 21.91 -12.77
N GLN A 116 -7.62 23.03 -12.97
CA GLN A 116 -9.05 23.13 -12.65
C GLN A 116 -9.88 22.11 -13.43
N GLN A 117 -9.64 21.95 -14.75
CA GLN A 117 -10.34 20.95 -15.55
C GLN A 117 -10.04 19.52 -15.10
N LEU A 118 -8.80 19.22 -14.69
CA LEU A 118 -8.44 17.90 -14.17
C LEU A 118 -9.15 17.60 -12.84
N LEU A 119 -9.23 18.58 -11.93
CA LEU A 119 -9.99 18.42 -10.68
C LEU A 119 -11.48 18.22 -10.94
N GLU A 120 -12.08 18.98 -11.86
CA GLU A 120 -13.49 18.80 -12.22
C GLU A 120 -13.75 17.43 -12.86
N LYS A 121 -12.83 16.92 -13.68
CA LYS A 121 -12.92 15.54 -14.19
C LYS A 121 -12.82 14.53 -13.06
N ALA A 122 -11.88 14.70 -12.13
CA ALA A 122 -11.71 13.80 -10.99
C ALA A 122 -12.97 13.73 -10.13
N LYS A 123 -13.60 14.87 -9.83
CA LYS A 123 -14.87 14.94 -9.08
C LYS A 123 -16.04 14.21 -9.75
N ASN A 124 -15.98 14.05 -11.08
CA ASN A 124 -17.00 13.36 -11.85
C ASN A 124 -16.77 11.86 -11.99
N THR A 125 -15.63 11.33 -11.52
CA THR A 125 -15.37 9.89 -11.51
C THR A 125 -16.26 9.16 -10.51
N ASP A 126 -16.57 7.89 -10.81
CA ASP A 126 -17.36 7.05 -9.91
C ASP A 126 -16.62 6.83 -8.59
N THR A 127 -15.28 6.71 -8.62
CA THR A 127 -14.44 6.61 -7.42
C THR A 127 -14.66 7.79 -6.47
N TYR A 128 -14.57 9.03 -6.97
CA TYR A 128 -14.79 10.21 -6.14
C TYR A 128 -16.21 10.23 -5.55
N LYS A 129 -17.23 9.97 -6.39
CA LYS A 129 -18.63 9.95 -5.95
C LYS A 129 -18.86 8.91 -4.85
N ASN A 130 -18.30 7.71 -5.01
CA ASN A 130 -18.42 6.62 -4.04
C ASN A 130 -17.76 6.98 -2.70
N ILE A 131 -16.57 7.59 -2.72
CA ILE A 131 -15.88 8.05 -1.51
C ILE A 131 -16.72 9.11 -0.80
N THR A 132 -17.25 10.11 -1.53
CA THR A 132 -18.05 11.18 -0.92
C THR A 132 -19.43 10.72 -0.44
N ALA A 133 -19.98 9.64 -0.98
CA ALA A 133 -21.26 9.08 -0.56
C ALA A 133 -21.16 8.23 0.72
N GLN A 134 -19.94 7.85 1.11
CA GLN A 134 -19.66 7.08 2.32
C GLN A 134 -19.26 7.96 3.53
N MET A 135 -19.07 9.26 3.32
CA MET A 135 -18.85 10.27 4.37
C MET A 135 -20.16 10.86 4.87
#